data_AF-A0A7V2MXL9-F1
#
_entry.id   AF-A0A7V2MXL9-F1
#
_cell.length_a   1.000
_cell.length_b   1.000
_cell.length_c   1.000
_cell.angle_alpha   90.00
_cell.angle_beta   90.00
_cell.angle_gamma   90.00
#
_symmetry.space_group_name_H-M   'P 1'
#
loop_
_entity.id
_entity.type
_entity.pdbx_description
1 polymer ?
#
loop_
_entity_poly.entity_id
_entity_poly.type
_entity_poly.pdbx_seq_one_letter_code
_entity_poly.pdbx_strand_id
1 'polypeptide(L)'
;YRIEKRARYDALGEHWKGGMDFTPPPGTAWTRAPGAAAEDFGPFSEFFAALFGRPAGDRRRGGVRVTFPGSDVVAELPVTVDELLRGGRRRLVVNGRTVEVELPRGVRDGTVLRLPGQGEPGPGGGPPGDLYLHVRVLPHPRYRVVGDDLEVDLPLWPWQAVLGADVTLETPDGPVTLKVPPGTQTGGRLRLRGRGLPRADGGRGDLYAVVRVVIPERPSPAERAAWEELRRRATAPADRPAEV
;
A
#
# COMPACT_ATOMS: atom_id res chain seq x y z
N TYR A 1 -41.46 13.29 -9.11
CA TYR A 1 -40.27 13.72 -8.34
C TYR A 1 -38.95 13.02 -8.74
N ARG A 2 -38.91 11.70 -9.02
CA ARG A 2 -37.68 11.02 -9.53
C ARG A 2 -37.38 11.21 -11.02
N ILE A 3 -38.39 11.48 -11.85
CA ILE A 3 -38.25 11.52 -13.32
C ILE A 3 -37.64 12.85 -13.82
N GLU A 4 -38.02 13.99 -13.23
CA GLU A 4 -37.44 15.31 -13.59
C GLU A 4 -35.97 15.45 -13.22
N LYS A 5 -35.50 14.76 -12.18
CA LYS A 5 -34.11 14.81 -11.72
C LYS A 5 -33.15 14.17 -12.72
N ARG A 6 -33.58 13.08 -13.39
CA ARG A 6 -32.80 12.41 -14.43
C ARG A 6 -32.73 13.25 -15.71
N ALA A 7 -33.86 13.81 -16.12
CA ALA A 7 -33.93 14.69 -17.30
C ALA A 7 -33.06 15.95 -17.19
N ARG A 8 -32.92 16.54 -15.98
CA ARG A 8 -32.04 17.70 -15.75
C ARG A 8 -30.55 17.34 -15.71
N TYR A 9 -30.23 16.13 -15.27
CA TYR A 9 -28.87 15.59 -15.26
C TYR A 9 -28.40 15.28 -16.69
N ASP A 10 -29.29 14.67 -17.49
CA ASP A 10 -29.05 14.38 -18.92
C ASP A 10 -28.92 15.66 -19.75
N ALA A 11 -29.65 16.73 -19.39
CA ALA A 11 -29.55 18.04 -20.05
C ALA A 11 -28.26 18.82 -19.73
N LEU A 12 -27.56 18.50 -18.65
CA LEU A 12 -26.30 19.17 -18.26
C LEU A 12 -25.07 18.56 -18.97
N GLY A 13 -25.18 17.34 -19.51
CA GLY A 13 -24.11 16.61 -20.22
C GLY A 13 -22.88 16.27 -19.35
N GLU A 14 -21.93 15.46 -19.84
CA GLU A 14 -20.68 15.17 -19.12
C GLU A 14 -19.81 16.41 -18.84
N HIS A 15 -20.07 17.51 -19.55
CA HIS A 15 -19.28 18.73 -19.52
C HIS A 15 -19.62 19.68 -18.36
N TRP A 16 -20.61 19.39 -17.50
CA TRP A 16 -20.92 20.26 -16.36
C TRP A 16 -19.77 20.37 -15.34
N LYS A 17 -18.89 19.36 -15.29
CA LYS A 17 -17.66 19.36 -14.46
C LYS A 17 -16.50 20.12 -15.10
N GLY A 18 -16.58 20.44 -16.38
CA GLY A 18 -15.59 21.23 -17.12
C GLY A 18 -15.85 22.70 -16.88
N GLY A 19 -15.54 23.18 -15.67
CA GLY A 19 -15.77 24.57 -15.29
C GLY A 19 -15.11 25.51 -16.28
N MET A 20 -15.92 26.16 -17.12
CA MET A 20 -15.72 27.56 -17.49
C MET A 20 -16.90 28.19 -18.24
N ASP A 21 -17.76 27.48 -18.98
CA ASP A 21 -18.86 28.16 -19.71
C ASP A 21 -20.09 27.26 -19.86
N PHE A 22 -21.00 27.29 -18.87
CA PHE A 22 -22.36 26.79 -19.10
C PHE A 22 -23.19 27.91 -19.72
N THR A 23 -23.39 27.85 -21.03
CA THR A 23 -24.40 28.66 -21.74
C THR A 23 -25.64 27.80 -21.96
N PRO A 24 -26.79 28.09 -21.31
CA PRO A 24 -27.99 27.30 -21.51
C PRO A 24 -28.45 27.37 -22.99
N PRO A 25 -29.03 26.28 -23.55
CA PRO A 25 -29.53 26.26 -24.92
C PRO A 25 -30.52 27.40 -25.16
N PRO A 26 -30.42 28.16 -26.27
CA PRO A 26 -31.36 29.22 -26.57
C PRO A 26 -32.80 28.66 -26.61
N GLY A 27 -33.69 29.26 -25.80
CA GLY A 27 -35.10 28.83 -25.66
C GLY A 27 -35.43 28.05 -24.38
N THR A 28 -34.46 27.70 -23.54
CA THR A 28 -34.75 27.09 -22.24
C THR A 28 -35.15 28.13 -21.18
N ALA A 29 -36.46 28.37 -21.05
CA ALA A 29 -37.03 29.16 -19.95
C ALA A 29 -37.25 28.28 -18.72
N TRP A 30 -36.30 28.25 -17.79
CA TRP A 30 -36.47 27.57 -16.50
C TRP A 30 -37.13 28.51 -15.50
N THR A 31 -38.46 28.43 -15.37
CA THR A 31 -39.20 29.20 -14.37
C THR A 31 -39.09 28.49 -13.01
N ARG A 32 -38.70 29.24 -11.97
CA ARG A 32 -38.69 28.74 -10.59
C ARG A 32 -40.13 28.42 -10.17
N ALA A 33 -40.41 27.16 -9.85
CA ALA A 33 -41.64 26.82 -9.13
C ALA A 33 -41.55 27.45 -7.71
N PRO A 34 -42.53 28.29 -7.31
CA PRO A 34 -42.53 28.91 -5.99
C PRO A 34 -42.67 27.82 -4.91
N GLY A 35 -41.78 27.83 -3.92
CA GLY A 35 -41.76 26.84 -2.84
C GLY A 35 -40.68 25.76 -2.91
N ALA A 36 -39.89 25.68 -4.00
CA ALA A 36 -38.68 24.86 -4.00
C ALA A 36 -37.58 25.55 -3.17
N ALA A 37 -37.51 25.22 -1.89
CA ALA A 37 -36.34 25.48 -1.07
C ALA A 37 -35.17 24.66 -1.64
N ALA A 38 -33.98 25.28 -1.74
CA ALA A 38 -32.75 24.58 -2.05
C ALA A 38 -32.33 23.79 -0.80
N GLU A 39 -33.09 22.76 -0.46
CA GLU A 39 -32.75 21.86 0.65
C GLU A 39 -31.62 20.92 0.21
N ASP A 40 -30.46 21.12 0.84
CA ASP A 40 -29.46 20.11 1.19
C ASP A 40 -28.74 19.37 0.04
N PHE A 41 -28.22 20.12 -0.95
CA PHE A 41 -27.41 19.57 -2.07
C PHE A 41 -25.91 19.90 -2.01
N GLY A 42 -25.39 20.37 -0.87
CA GLY A 42 -23.95 20.66 -0.71
C GLY A 42 -23.39 21.68 -1.72
N PRO A 43 -22.14 21.53 -2.21
CA PRO A 43 -21.47 22.47 -3.13
C PRO A 43 -22.21 22.70 -4.46
N PHE A 44 -23.14 21.81 -4.83
CA PHE A 44 -23.96 21.92 -6.02
C PHE A 44 -25.10 22.94 -5.85
N SER A 45 -25.56 23.16 -4.61
CA SER A 45 -26.58 24.16 -4.30
C SER A 45 -26.09 25.59 -4.53
N GLU A 46 -24.80 25.86 -4.34
CA GLU A 46 -24.20 27.18 -4.58
C GLU A 46 -24.13 27.53 -6.07
N PHE A 47 -23.84 26.53 -6.94
CA PHE A 47 -23.90 26.71 -8.39
C PHE A 47 -25.33 27.08 -8.86
N PHE A 48 -26.35 26.38 -8.36
CA PHE A 48 -27.75 26.70 -8.69
C PHE A 48 -28.19 28.02 -8.04
N ALA A 49 -27.78 28.33 -6.82
CA ALA A 49 -28.10 29.60 -6.17
C ALA A 49 -27.48 30.80 -6.90
N ALA A 50 -26.25 30.67 -7.41
CA ALA A 50 -25.59 31.74 -8.14
C ALA A 50 -26.16 31.94 -9.56
N LEU A 51 -26.65 30.87 -10.19
CA LEU A 51 -27.29 30.90 -11.51
C LEU A 51 -28.79 31.29 -11.46
N PHE A 52 -29.51 30.89 -10.41
CA PHE A 52 -30.98 31.01 -10.32
C PHE A 52 -31.51 31.84 -9.14
N GLY A 53 -30.63 32.34 -8.26
CA GLY A 53 -30.96 33.18 -7.11
C GLY A 53 -30.94 34.69 -7.39
N ARG A 54 -30.55 35.12 -8.60
CA ARG A 54 -30.55 36.54 -8.97
C ARG A 54 -31.93 36.98 -9.49
N PRO A 55 -32.57 38.01 -8.90
CA PRO A 55 -33.84 38.53 -9.39
C PRO A 55 -33.68 39.08 -10.81
N ALA A 56 -34.67 38.79 -11.66
CA ALA A 56 -34.71 39.20 -13.06
C ALA A 56 -34.80 40.74 -13.17
N GLY A 57 -33.65 41.42 -13.11
CA GLY A 57 -33.60 42.89 -13.17
C GLY A 57 -32.21 43.49 -13.02
N ASP A 58 -31.29 42.83 -12.31
CA ASP A 58 -29.95 43.39 -12.07
C ASP A 58 -28.91 42.83 -13.05
N ARG A 59 -28.81 43.45 -14.23
CA ARG A 59 -27.77 43.15 -15.24
C ARG A 59 -26.50 43.95 -14.98
N ARG A 60 -25.94 43.90 -13.77
CA ARG A 60 -24.54 44.31 -13.57
C ARG A 60 -23.64 43.23 -14.19
N ARG A 61 -22.85 43.66 -15.17
CA ARG A 61 -21.93 42.89 -16.01
C ARG A 61 -20.74 42.38 -15.19
N GLY A 62 -20.98 41.43 -14.29
CA GLY A 62 -19.96 40.71 -13.54
C GLY A 62 -20.25 39.22 -13.64
N GLY A 63 -19.48 38.51 -14.47
CA GLY A 63 -19.58 37.07 -14.63
C GLY A 63 -19.47 36.39 -13.26
N VAL A 64 -20.42 35.50 -12.96
CA VAL A 64 -20.34 34.67 -11.75
C VAL A 64 -19.25 33.65 -12.00
N ARG A 65 -18.10 33.80 -11.34
CA ARG A 65 -17.05 32.78 -11.34
C ARG A 65 -17.46 31.72 -10.31
N VAL A 66 -17.94 30.58 -10.78
CA VAL A 66 -18.16 29.40 -9.93
C VAL A 66 -16.88 28.57 -9.94
N THR A 67 -16.39 28.25 -8.75
CA THR A 67 -15.24 27.37 -8.55
C THR A 67 -15.70 26.03 -8.00
N PHE A 68 -15.13 24.93 -8.48
CA PHE A 68 -15.41 23.59 -7.98
C PHE A 68 -14.15 22.99 -7.36
N PRO A 69 -14.26 22.17 -6.30
CA PRO A 69 -13.11 21.42 -5.80
C PRO A 69 -12.61 20.44 -6.86
N GLY A 70 -11.31 20.22 -6.87
CA GLY A 70 -10.66 19.23 -7.72
C GLY A 70 -10.96 17.80 -7.25
N SER A 71 -10.72 16.83 -8.12
CA SER A 71 -10.95 15.42 -7.79
C SER A 71 -9.76 14.82 -7.04
N ASP A 72 -10.06 13.90 -6.13
CA ASP A 72 -9.05 13.09 -5.46
C ASP A 72 -8.36 12.14 -6.44
N VAL A 73 -7.08 11.89 -6.19
CA VAL A 73 -6.23 10.97 -6.97
C VAL A 73 -5.83 9.81 -6.08
N VAL A 74 -5.86 8.60 -6.63
CA VAL A 74 -5.38 7.39 -5.97
C VAL A 74 -4.22 6.83 -6.77
N ALA A 75 -3.11 6.53 -6.10
CA ALA A 75 -1.95 5.90 -6.73
C ALA A 75 -1.31 4.86 -5.81
N GLU A 76 -0.56 3.92 -6.39
CA GLU A 76 0.22 2.95 -5.62
C GLU A 76 1.62 3.50 -5.30
N LEU A 77 2.08 3.23 -4.08
CA LEU A 77 3.41 3.52 -3.61
C LEU A 77 4.15 2.20 -3.36
N PRO A 78 4.94 1.70 -4.33
CA PRO A 78 5.75 0.50 -4.15
C PRO A 78 6.89 0.79 -3.19
N VAL A 79 7.02 0.03 -2.10
CA VAL A 79 7.99 0.23 -1.01
C VAL A 79 8.81 -1.05 -0.80
N THR A 80 10.11 -0.90 -0.64
CA THR A 80 11.04 -1.99 -0.34
C THR A 80 11.12 -2.27 1.16
N VAL A 81 11.56 -3.47 1.55
CA VAL A 81 11.77 -3.82 2.97
C VAL A 81 12.79 -2.88 3.64
N ASP A 82 13.84 -2.47 2.93
CA ASP A 82 14.82 -1.48 3.43
C ASP A 82 14.18 -0.12 3.74
N GLU A 83 13.26 0.35 2.89
CA GLU A 83 12.49 1.56 3.12
C GLU A 83 11.54 1.42 4.32
N LEU A 84 10.92 0.25 4.54
CA LEU A 84 10.11 -0.01 5.74
C LEU A 84 10.94 0.05 7.03
N LEU A 85 12.18 -0.41 6.98
CA LEU A 85 13.09 -0.44 8.14
C LEU A 85 13.61 0.94 8.50
N ARG A 86 13.97 1.75 7.49
CA ARG A 86 14.63 3.05 7.69
C ARG A 86 13.63 4.22 7.73
N GLY A 87 12.48 4.06 7.06
CA GLY A 87 11.65 5.19 6.64
C GLY A 87 12.38 6.08 5.65
N GLY A 88 11.85 7.29 5.43
CA GLY A 88 12.55 8.32 4.67
C GLY A 88 11.61 9.18 3.84
N ARG A 89 12.19 10.08 3.04
CA ARG A 89 11.45 10.93 2.11
C ARG A 89 11.68 10.47 0.68
N ARG A 90 10.63 10.48 -0.12
CA ARG A 90 10.66 10.07 -1.51
C ARG A 90 9.98 11.11 -2.38
N ARG A 91 10.60 11.43 -3.52
CA ARG A 91 9.97 12.22 -4.58
C ARG A 91 9.38 11.25 -5.61
N LEU A 92 8.12 11.47 -5.93
CA LEU A 92 7.34 10.67 -6.87
C LEU A 92 6.76 11.58 -7.93
N VAL A 93 6.61 11.08 -9.15
CA VAL A 93 5.86 11.79 -10.19
C VAL A 93 4.48 11.13 -10.29
N VAL A 94 3.44 11.87 -9.93
CA VAL A 94 2.04 11.44 -10.00
C VAL A 94 1.31 12.41 -10.92
N ASN A 95 0.69 11.89 -11.99
CA ASN A 95 0.00 12.69 -13.01
C ASN A 95 0.86 13.86 -13.55
N GLY A 96 2.15 13.62 -13.79
CA GLY A 96 3.09 14.63 -14.30
C GLY A 96 3.55 15.67 -13.28
N ARG A 97 3.14 15.57 -12.02
CA ARG A 97 3.57 16.46 -10.93
C ARG A 97 4.50 15.73 -9.97
N THR A 98 5.58 16.41 -9.58
CA THR A 98 6.49 15.90 -8.55
C THR A 98 5.93 16.17 -7.17
N VAL A 99 5.71 15.12 -6.40
CA VAL A 99 5.22 15.19 -5.02
C VAL A 99 6.27 14.56 -4.10
N GLU A 100 6.54 15.19 -2.96
CA GLU A 100 7.38 14.63 -1.92
C GLU A 100 6.50 13.96 -0.86
N VAL A 101 6.73 12.67 -0.62
CA VAL A 101 6.06 11.89 0.41
C VAL A 101 7.06 11.51 1.49
N GLU A 102 6.66 11.70 2.74
CA GLU A 102 7.38 11.14 3.89
C GLU A 102 6.80 9.76 4.19
N LEU A 103 7.66 8.75 4.22
CA LEU A 103 7.34 7.39 4.60
C LEU A 103 7.63 7.24 6.10
N PRO A 104 6.60 7.29 6.96
CA PRO A 104 6.80 7.18 8.40
C PRO A 104 7.34 5.80 8.77
N ARG A 105 8.15 5.76 9.83
CA ARG A 105 8.55 4.49 10.45
C ARG A 105 7.30 3.77 10.95
N GLY A 106 7.21 2.47 10.70
CA GLY A 106 6.02 1.70 11.10
C GLY A 106 4.93 1.58 10.04
N VAL A 107 5.14 2.11 8.83
CA VAL A 107 4.22 1.88 7.71
C VAL A 107 4.12 0.39 7.35
N ARG A 108 2.97 -0.03 6.84
CA ARG A 108 2.66 -1.42 6.47
C ARG A 108 2.11 -1.53 5.07
N ASP A 109 2.15 -2.74 4.51
CA ASP A 109 1.39 -3.04 3.30
C ASP A 109 -0.08 -2.68 3.48
N GLY A 110 -0.69 -2.07 2.46
CA GLY A 110 -2.07 -1.61 2.48
C GLY A 110 -2.31 -0.30 3.26
N THR A 111 -1.29 0.29 3.89
CA THR A 111 -1.43 1.62 4.52
C THR A 111 -1.75 2.66 3.45
N VAL A 112 -2.68 3.58 3.73
CA VAL A 112 -3.02 4.68 2.83
C VAL A 112 -2.44 5.98 3.39
N LEU A 113 -1.54 6.61 2.65
CA LEU A 113 -0.99 7.92 2.97
C LEU A 113 -1.79 9.00 2.23
N ARG A 114 -2.36 9.95 2.98
CA ARG A 114 -3.11 11.09 2.42
C ARG A 114 -2.20 12.32 2.33
N LEU A 115 -2.10 12.88 1.14
CA LEU A 115 -1.38 14.12 0.86
C LEU A 115 -2.41 15.19 0.46
N PRO A 116 -2.78 16.09 1.40
CA PRO A 116 -3.85 17.05 1.19
C PRO A 116 -3.48 18.06 0.09
N GLY A 117 -4.44 18.35 -0.79
CA GLY A 117 -4.27 19.31 -1.88
C GLY A 117 -3.33 18.88 -3.02
N GLN A 118 -2.87 17.62 -3.02
CA GLN A 118 -2.00 17.05 -4.06
C GLN A 118 -2.79 16.25 -5.12
N GLY A 119 -4.12 16.24 -5.04
CA GLY A 119 -5.03 15.71 -6.05
C GLY A 119 -5.18 16.65 -7.25
N GLU A 120 -6.18 16.42 -8.11
CA GLU A 120 -6.35 17.23 -9.32
C GLU A 120 -6.74 18.68 -9.01
N PRO A 121 -6.37 19.66 -9.86
CA PRO A 121 -6.79 21.05 -9.69
C PRO A 121 -8.31 21.21 -9.79
N GLY A 122 -8.86 22.12 -8.98
CA GLY A 122 -10.28 22.49 -9.04
C GLY A 122 -10.62 23.40 -10.23
N PRO A 123 -11.66 23.10 -11.03
CA PRO A 123 -12.12 23.99 -12.09
C PRO A 123 -12.41 25.41 -11.59
N GLY A 124 -12.11 26.41 -12.43
CA GLY A 124 -12.32 27.82 -12.09
C GLY A 124 -11.36 28.38 -11.02
N GLY A 125 -10.37 27.60 -10.55
CA GLY A 125 -9.48 27.98 -9.45
C GLY A 125 -9.98 27.55 -8.08
N GLY A 126 -10.85 26.53 -8.02
CA GLY A 126 -11.24 25.91 -6.76
C GLY A 126 -10.08 25.12 -6.11
N PRO A 127 -10.22 24.74 -4.83
CA PRO A 127 -9.18 24.03 -4.12
C PRO A 127 -8.88 22.69 -4.81
N PRO A 128 -7.61 22.26 -4.88
CA PRO A 128 -7.27 20.94 -5.39
C PRO A 128 -7.82 19.82 -4.50
N GLY A 129 -8.08 18.66 -5.09
CA GLY A 129 -8.40 17.44 -4.32
C GLY A 129 -7.18 16.89 -3.57
N ASP A 130 -7.32 15.70 -2.99
CA ASP A 130 -6.25 15.03 -2.24
C ASP A 130 -5.63 13.87 -3.01
N LEU A 131 -4.38 13.52 -2.67
CA LEU A 131 -3.71 12.33 -3.20
C LEU A 131 -3.66 11.23 -2.12
N TYR A 132 -4.17 10.06 -2.44
CA TYR A 132 -4.12 8.86 -1.60
C TYR A 132 -3.12 7.87 -2.19
N LEU A 133 -2.04 7.60 -1.44
CA LEU A 133 -1.00 6.65 -1.81
C LEU A 133 -1.21 5.33 -1.07
N HIS A 134 -1.54 4.26 -1.80
CA HIS A 134 -1.62 2.91 -1.25
C HIS A 134 -0.25 2.27 -1.22
N VAL A 135 0.27 2.03 -0.02
CA VAL A 135 1.57 1.38 0.18
C VAL A 135 1.48 -0.07 -0.25
N ARG A 136 2.38 -0.47 -1.14
CA ARG A 136 2.55 -1.85 -1.61
C ARG A 136 3.97 -2.32 -1.34
N VAL A 137 4.14 -3.31 -0.49
CA VAL A 137 5.46 -3.85 -0.17
C VAL A 137 5.92 -4.76 -1.30
N LEU A 138 7.06 -4.42 -1.90
CA LEU A 138 7.66 -5.22 -2.96
C LEU A 138 8.25 -6.52 -2.39
N PRO A 139 8.13 -7.65 -3.11
CA PRO A 139 8.82 -8.88 -2.74
C PRO A 139 10.32 -8.64 -2.57
N HIS A 140 10.88 -9.14 -1.47
CA HIS A 140 12.31 -9.02 -1.18
C HIS A 140 13.00 -10.40 -1.31
N PRO A 141 14.19 -10.48 -1.91
CA PRO A 141 14.85 -11.76 -2.20
C PRO A 141 15.23 -12.57 -0.95
N ARG A 142 15.40 -11.93 0.20
CA ARG A 142 15.81 -12.60 1.46
C ARG A 142 14.77 -12.57 2.57
N TYR A 143 13.81 -11.65 2.51
CA TYR A 143 12.93 -11.38 3.65
C TYR A 143 11.48 -11.49 3.20
N ARG A 144 10.68 -12.21 3.99
CA ARG A 144 9.22 -12.18 3.90
C ARG A 144 8.70 -11.35 5.05
N VAL A 145 7.82 -10.38 4.76
CA VAL A 145 7.18 -9.56 5.77
C VAL A 145 5.92 -10.28 6.25
N VAL A 146 5.80 -10.53 7.55
CA VAL A 146 4.64 -11.17 8.19
C VAL A 146 4.18 -10.28 9.34
N GLY A 147 3.23 -9.39 9.07
CA GLY A 147 2.83 -8.36 10.02
C GLY A 147 3.98 -7.40 10.34
N ASP A 148 4.41 -7.36 11.59
CA ASP A 148 5.59 -6.59 12.03
C ASP A 148 6.90 -7.38 11.98
N ASP A 149 6.78 -8.68 11.79
CA ASP A 149 7.91 -9.60 11.84
C ASP A 149 8.48 -9.83 10.45
N LEU A 150 9.74 -10.24 10.42
CA LEU A 150 10.44 -10.66 9.21
C LEU A 150 10.72 -12.16 9.30
N GLU A 151 10.62 -12.85 8.18
CA GLU A 151 11.12 -14.22 8.04
C GLU A 151 12.25 -14.27 7.02
N VAL A 152 13.26 -15.08 7.33
CA VAL A 152 14.38 -15.37 6.44
C VAL A 152 14.62 -16.86 6.44
N ASP A 153 14.90 -17.44 5.27
CA ASP A 153 15.27 -18.84 5.19
C ASP A 153 16.70 -19.02 5.70
N LEU A 154 16.88 -19.92 6.67
CA LEU A 154 18.16 -20.31 7.23
C LEU A 154 18.57 -21.65 6.63
N PRO A 155 19.38 -21.65 5.55
CA PRO A 155 19.91 -22.89 5.00
C PRO A 155 20.89 -23.51 5.99
N LEU A 156 20.64 -24.75 6.38
CA LEU A 156 21.52 -25.54 7.23
C LEU A 156 21.97 -26.80 6.52
N TRP A 157 23.25 -27.12 6.65
CA TRP A 157 23.73 -28.44 6.28
C TRP A 157 23.18 -29.50 7.23
N PRO A 158 23.05 -30.77 6.79
CA PRO A 158 22.45 -31.80 7.62
C PRO A 158 23.18 -32.00 8.95
N TRP A 159 24.51 -31.95 8.96
CA TRP A 159 25.29 -32.07 10.19
C TRP A 159 25.10 -30.88 11.14
N GLN A 160 24.88 -29.67 10.62
CA GLN A 160 24.56 -28.50 11.46
C GLN A 160 23.19 -28.66 12.13
N ALA A 161 22.21 -29.20 11.42
CA ALA A 161 20.89 -29.48 11.96
C ALA A 161 20.93 -30.62 13.01
N VAL A 162 21.70 -31.68 12.75
CA VAL A 162 21.81 -32.84 13.64
C VAL A 162 22.64 -32.53 14.89
N LEU A 163 23.84 -31.96 14.72
CA LEU A 163 24.81 -31.77 15.79
C LEU A 163 24.69 -30.41 16.49
N GLY A 164 23.93 -29.48 15.90
CA GLY A 164 23.95 -28.07 16.27
C GLY A 164 25.13 -27.33 15.63
N ALA A 165 25.03 -26.02 15.58
CA ALA A 165 26.05 -25.15 15.01
C ALA A 165 25.86 -23.71 15.46
N ASP A 166 26.93 -22.93 15.46
CA ASP A 166 26.84 -21.47 15.48
C ASP A 166 26.91 -20.97 14.03
N VAL A 167 25.85 -20.31 13.57
CA VAL A 167 25.70 -19.83 12.18
C VAL A 167 25.56 -18.32 12.17
N THR A 168 26.32 -17.64 11.34
CA THR A 168 26.16 -16.19 11.14
C THR A 168 25.03 -15.93 10.15
N LEU A 169 24.05 -15.14 10.57
CA LEU A 169 22.94 -14.68 9.76
C LEU A 169 23.06 -13.18 9.51
N GLU A 170 23.03 -12.80 8.23
CA GLU A 170 22.93 -11.40 7.83
C GLU A 170 21.53 -10.86 8.15
N THR A 171 21.42 -9.94 9.10
CA THR A 171 20.17 -9.25 9.43
C THR A 171 20.18 -7.83 8.85
N PRO A 172 19.03 -7.14 8.79
CA PRO A 172 19.00 -5.79 8.24
C PRO A 172 19.83 -4.77 9.04
N ASP A 173 20.10 -5.07 10.32
CA ASP A 173 20.92 -4.23 11.22
C ASP A 173 22.36 -4.74 11.35
N GLY A 174 22.78 -5.68 10.50
CA GLY A 174 24.11 -6.30 10.51
C GLY A 174 24.12 -7.79 10.87
N PRO A 175 25.28 -8.45 10.81
CA PRO A 175 25.40 -9.88 11.07
C PRO A 175 25.15 -10.21 12.54
N VAL A 176 24.48 -11.34 12.80
CA VAL A 176 24.25 -11.89 14.14
C VAL A 176 24.57 -13.39 14.13
N THR A 177 25.32 -13.83 15.14
CA THR A 177 25.56 -15.27 15.35
C THR A 177 24.35 -15.90 16.02
N LEU A 178 23.76 -16.90 15.36
CA LEU A 178 22.63 -17.67 15.83
C LEU A 178 23.09 -19.07 16.25
N LYS A 179 22.78 -19.43 17.49
CA LYS A 179 23.03 -20.78 18.00
C LYS A 179 21.90 -21.72 17.57
N VAL A 180 22.23 -22.69 16.73
CA VAL A 180 21.33 -23.76 16.29
C VAL A 180 21.45 -24.94 17.26
N PRO A 181 20.36 -25.35 17.94
CA PRO A 181 20.37 -26.52 18.80
C PRO A 181 20.59 -27.83 18.03
N PRO A 182 21.19 -28.86 18.64
CA PRO A 182 21.21 -30.21 18.07
C PRO A 182 19.80 -30.75 17.84
N GLY A 183 19.62 -31.55 16.79
CA GLY A 183 18.32 -32.13 16.43
C GLY A 183 17.30 -31.16 15.84
N THR A 184 17.74 -29.99 15.36
CA THR A 184 16.87 -29.00 14.71
C THR A 184 16.24 -29.56 13.44
N GLN A 185 14.93 -29.37 13.27
CA GLN A 185 14.16 -29.87 12.13
C GLN A 185 13.91 -28.77 11.09
N THR A 186 13.66 -29.18 9.84
CA THR A 186 13.18 -28.27 8.78
C THR A 186 11.85 -27.62 9.19
N GLY A 187 11.63 -26.37 8.80
CA GLY A 187 10.47 -25.57 9.23
C GLY A 187 10.55 -25.03 10.66
N GLY A 188 11.55 -25.47 11.46
CA GLY A 188 11.82 -24.89 12.78
C GLY A 188 12.07 -23.38 12.68
N ARG A 189 11.53 -22.60 13.63
CA ARG A 189 11.62 -21.13 13.62
C ARG A 189 12.49 -20.66 14.78
N LEU A 190 13.66 -20.13 14.47
CA LEU A 190 14.59 -19.56 15.45
C LEU A 190 14.38 -18.04 15.52
N ARG A 191 13.98 -17.54 16.68
CA ARG A 191 13.58 -16.13 16.87
C ARG A 191 14.76 -15.25 17.28
N LEU A 192 14.97 -14.18 16.55
CA LEU A 192 15.86 -13.07 16.87
C LEU A 192 15.03 -11.86 17.31
N ARG A 193 15.01 -11.62 18.61
CA ARG A 193 14.16 -10.61 19.23
C ARG A 193 14.55 -9.19 18.80
N GLY A 194 13.56 -8.37 18.45
CA GLY A 194 13.73 -6.96 18.14
C GLY A 194 14.50 -6.68 16.85
N ARG A 195 14.55 -7.65 15.92
CA ARG A 195 15.21 -7.56 14.61
C ARG A 195 14.24 -7.51 13.42
N GLY A 196 12.94 -7.37 13.68
CA GLY A 196 11.88 -7.20 12.67
C GLY A 196 11.68 -5.75 12.25
N LEU A 197 10.50 -5.44 11.69
CA LEU A 197 10.16 -4.09 11.26
C LEU A 197 9.91 -3.15 12.45
N PRO A 198 10.21 -1.84 12.31
CA PRO A 198 9.81 -0.84 13.30
C PRO A 198 8.29 -0.76 13.38
N ARG A 199 7.76 -0.52 14.57
CA ARG A 199 6.34 -0.31 14.87
C ARG A 199 6.04 1.18 15.07
N ALA A 200 4.78 1.56 14.90
CA ALA A 200 4.33 2.93 15.10
C ALA A 200 4.43 3.39 16.57
N ASP A 201 4.38 2.46 17.53
CA ASP A 201 4.51 2.69 18.97
C ASP A 201 5.97 2.85 19.46
N GLY A 202 6.95 2.84 18.54
CA GLY A 202 8.38 2.94 18.85
C GLY A 202 9.05 1.59 19.13
N GLY A 203 8.32 0.48 19.09
CA GLY A 203 8.86 -0.87 19.22
C GLY A 203 9.38 -1.46 17.89
N ARG A 204 9.75 -2.74 17.93
CA ARG A 204 10.07 -3.54 16.75
C ARG A 204 9.43 -4.93 16.84
N GLY A 205 9.11 -5.49 15.68
CA GLY A 205 8.88 -6.93 15.55
C GLY A 205 10.18 -7.72 15.66
N ASP A 206 10.09 -9.00 15.34
CA ASP A 206 11.18 -9.97 15.41
C ASP A 206 11.59 -10.49 14.03
N LEU A 207 12.78 -11.08 13.95
CA LEU A 207 13.22 -11.82 12.77
C LEU A 207 13.17 -13.32 13.10
N TYR A 208 12.46 -14.10 12.29
CA TYR A 208 12.41 -15.55 12.38
C TYR A 208 13.29 -16.16 11.30
N ALA A 209 14.32 -16.87 11.72
CA ALA A 209 15.14 -17.69 10.85
C ALA A 209 14.44 -19.05 10.70
N VAL A 210 13.84 -19.29 9.54
CA VAL A 210 13.08 -20.50 9.20
C VAL A 210 14.04 -21.53 8.65
N VAL A 211 14.24 -22.62 9.39
CA VAL A 211 15.23 -23.64 9.06
C VAL A 211 14.85 -24.37 7.78
N ARG A 212 15.81 -24.45 6.85
CA ARG A 212 15.71 -25.28 5.65
C ARG A 212 16.96 -26.13 5.56
N VAL A 213 16.83 -27.45 5.76
CA VAL A 213 17.96 -28.36 5.60
C VAL A 213 18.26 -28.52 4.11
N VAL A 214 19.48 -28.19 3.71
CA VAL A 214 19.95 -28.27 2.31
C VAL A 214 20.90 -29.44 2.16
N ILE A 215 20.74 -30.20 1.09
CA ILE A 215 21.56 -31.38 0.78
C ILE A 215 22.57 -30.97 -0.30
N PRO A 216 23.84 -31.39 -0.22
CA PRO A 216 24.80 -31.13 -1.28
C PRO A 216 24.33 -31.77 -2.60
N GLU A 217 24.28 -30.97 -3.67
CA GLU A 217 23.79 -31.44 -4.98
C GLU A 217 24.69 -32.51 -5.62
N ARG A 218 26.00 -32.45 -5.34
CA ARG A 218 27.02 -33.32 -5.94
C ARG A 218 28.02 -33.81 -4.90
N PRO A 219 27.64 -34.76 -4.05
CA PRO A 219 28.56 -35.32 -3.07
C PRO A 219 29.65 -36.13 -3.78
N SER A 220 30.89 -35.88 -3.37
CA SER A 220 32.10 -36.63 -3.72
C SER A 220 31.99 -38.11 -3.31
N PRO A 221 32.83 -39.00 -3.86
CA PRO A 221 32.86 -40.40 -3.45
C PRO A 221 33.04 -40.59 -1.93
N ALA A 222 33.87 -39.77 -1.30
CA ALA A 222 34.10 -39.82 0.14
C ALA A 222 32.86 -39.39 0.94
N GLU A 223 32.17 -38.32 0.52
CA GLU A 223 30.92 -37.89 1.16
C GLU A 223 29.82 -38.94 1.01
N ARG A 224 29.68 -39.55 -0.17
CA ARG A 224 28.73 -40.65 -0.39
C ARG A 224 29.01 -41.83 0.53
N ALA A 225 30.27 -42.22 0.68
CA ALA A 225 30.65 -43.31 1.59
C ALA A 225 30.29 -43.00 3.04
N ALA A 226 30.47 -41.75 3.49
CA ALA A 226 30.06 -41.31 4.83
C ALA A 226 28.53 -41.37 5.01
N TRP A 227 27.77 -40.96 4.00
CA TRP A 227 26.30 -41.06 4.02
C TRP A 227 25.80 -42.51 4.05
N GLU A 228 26.44 -43.41 3.31
CA GLU A 228 26.12 -44.85 3.36
C GLU A 228 26.40 -45.47 4.72
N GLU A 229 27.51 -45.08 5.37
CA GLU A 229 27.81 -45.53 6.72
C GLU A 229 26.80 -45.00 7.73
N LEU A 230 26.41 -43.73 7.61
CA LEU A 230 25.35 -43.17 8.44
C LEU A 230 24.03 -43.93 8.23
N ARG A 231 23.66 -44.26 6.98
CA ARG A 231 22.46 -45.06 6.67
C ARG A 231 22.49 -46.41 7.38
N ARG A 232 23.64 -47.09 7.43
CA ARG A 232 23.78 -48.39 8.12
C ARG A 232 23.60 -48.29 9.64
N ARG A 233 24.01 -47.17 10.25
CA ARG A 233 23.98 -46.96 11.70
C ARG A 233 22.74 -46.22 12.21
N ALA A 234 22.04 -45.51 11.33
CA ALA A 234 20.92 -44.68 11.70
C ALA A 234 19.80 -45.51 12.35
N THR A 235 19.24 -44.98 13.43
CA THR A 235 18.05 -45.54 14.11
C THR A 235 16.75 -45.07 13.46
N ALA A 236 16.84 -44.25 12.41
CA ALA A 236 15.68 -43.75 11.68
C ALA A 236 14.96 -44.90 10.96
N PRO A 237 13.62 -44.95 10.99
CA PRO A 237 12.87 -45.97 10.28
C PRO A 237 13.13 -45.89 8.77
N ALA A 238 13.29 -47.05 8.13
CA ALA A 238 13.59 -47.15 6.69
C ALA A 238 12.48 -46.53 5.82
N ASP A 239 11.24 -46.56 6.30
CA ASP A 239 10.09 -45.89 5.71
C ASP A 239 9.51 -44.88 6.71
N ARG A 240 9.40 -43.62 6.28
CA ARG A 240 8.52 -42.64 6.91
C ARG A 240 7.32 -42.49 5.97
N PRO A 241 6.09 -42.87 6.37
CA PRO A 241 4.93 -42.65 5.53
C PRO A 241 4.80 -41.15 5.24
N ALA A 242 4.31 -40.80 4.04
CA ALA A 242 4.00 -39.42 3.73
C ALA A 242 3.00 -38.89 4.77
N GLU A 243 3.38 -37.84 5.49
CA GLU A 243 2.45 -37.09 6.34
C GLU A 243 1.55 -36.27 5.40
N VAL A 244 0.23 -36.46 5.55
CA VAL A 244 -0.83 -35.82 4.74
C VAL A 244 -1.14 -34.44 5.30
#